data_AF-A0A1F7LRT9-F1
#
_entry.id   AF-A0A1F7LRT9-F1
#
_cell.length_a   1.000
_cell.length_b   1.000
_cell.length_c   1.000
_cell.angle_alpha   90.00
_cell.angle_beta   90.00
_cell.angle_gamma   90.00
#
_symmetry.space_group_name_H-M   'P 1'
#
loop_
_entity.id
_entity.type
_entity.pdbx_description
1 polymer ?
#
loop_
_entity_poly.entity_id
_entity_poly.type
_entity_poly.pdbx_seq_one_letter_code
_entity_poly.pdbx_strand_id
1 'polypeptide(L)'
;MLLVNLALAAGLFLGYLAWGRQIPRLEEALALSRQRGAFPGVEQVFTGQGVVRGLLPELNVVILTHDDIAGFMPSMTMGFQIQDPQLLAATGIGDLVRFTLRGIPPRMTITEMTTQGKM
;
A
#
# COMPACT_ATOMS: atom_id res chain seq x y z
N MET A 1 -21.40 48.78 -15.41
CA MET A 1 -20.57 48.17 -14.34
C MET A 1 -21.40 47.28 -13.40
N LEU A 2 -22.56 47.74 -12.88
CA LEU A 2 -23.39 46.94 -11.96
C LEU A 2 -23.87 45.59 -12.52
N LEU A 3 -24.33 45.55 -13.77
CA LEU A 3 -24.80 44.32 -14.44
C LEU A 3 -23.69 43.27 -14.59
N VAL A 4 -22.46 43.73 -14.89
CA VAL A 4 -21.29 42.84 -15.05
C VAL A 4 -20.90 42.22 -13.71
N ASN A 5 -20.92 43.02 -12.63
CA ASN A 5 -20.62 42.52 -11.29
C ASN A 5 -21.67 41.52 -10.79
N LEU A 6 -22.95 41.74 -11.10
CA LEU A 6 -24.03 40.80 -10.76
C LEU A 6 -23.92 39.48 -11.53
N ALA A 7 -23.58 39.53 -12.82
CA ALA A 7 -23.37 38.33 -13.62
C ALA A 7 -22.18 37.49 -13.09
N LEU A 8 -21.08 38.16 -12.71
CA LEU A 8 -19.92 37.52 -12.06
C LEU A 8 -20.30 36.88 -10.72
N ALA A 9 -21.05 37.60 -9.87
CA ALA A 9 -21.48 37.09 -8.57
C ALA A 9 -22.40 35.86 -8.72
N ALA A 10 -23.35 35.91 -9.67
CA ALA A 10 -24.24 34.79 -9.95
C ALA A 10 -23.48 33.57 -10.49
N GLY A 11 -22.51 33.78 -11.39
CA GLY A 11 -21.66 32.71 -11.91
C GLY A 11 -20.81 32.05 -10.82
N LEU A 12 -20.18 32.85 -9.95
CA LEU A 12 -19.41 32.35 -8.79
C LEU A 12 -20.31 31.58 -7.81
N PHE A 13 -21.50 32.10 -7.53
CA PHE A 13 -22.44 31.46 -6.61
C PHE A 13 -22.96 30.12 -7.14
N LEU A 14 -23.33 30.07 -8.43
CA LEU A 14 -23.75 28.83 -9.09
C LEU A 14 -22.61 27.81 -9.18
N GLY A 15 -21.38 28.27 -9.47
CA GLY A 15 -20.18 27.43 -9.44
C GLY A 15 -19.89 26.85 -8.06
N TYR A 16 -20.01 27.67 -7.00
CA TYR A 16 -19.82 27.25 -5.61
C TYR A 16 -20.85 26.20 -5.18
N LEU A 17 -22.13 26.42 -5.51
CA LEU A 17 -23.20 25.45 -5.23
C LEU A 17 -23.01 24.14 -6.03
N ALA A 18 -22.57 24.23 -7.28
CA ALA A 18 -22.29 23.05 -8.09
C ALA A 18 -21.11 22.23 -7.53
N TRP A 19 -20.04 22.90 -7.07
CA TRP A 19 -18.91 22.25 -6.41
C TRP A 19 -19.30 21.61 -5.08
N GLY A 20 -20.12 22.28 -4.28
CA GLY A 20 -20.64 21.75 -3.00
C GLY A 20 -21.42 20.44 -3.16
N ARG A 21 -22.11 20.24 -4.29
CA ARG A 21 -22.81 18.97 -4.59
C ARG A 21 -21.87 17.79 -4.89
N GLN A 22 -20.58 18.03 -5.11
CA GLN A 22 -19.58 16.98 -5.36
C GLN A 22 -18.98 16.40 -4.07
N ILE A 23 -19.04 17.14 -2.95
CA ILE A 23 -18.51 16.72 -1.64
C ILE A 23 -19.00 15.32 -1.22
N PRO A 24 -20.30 14.97 -1.25
CA PRO A 24 -20.74 13.64 -0.81
C PRO A 24 -20.18 12.49 -1.65
N ARG A 25 -19.98 12.69 -2.97
CA ARG A 25 -19.34 11.66 -3.82
C ARG A 25 -17.86 11.47 -3.48
N LEU A 26 -17.17 12.56 -3.12
CA LEU A 26 -15.77 12.50 -2.69
C LEU A 26 -15.64 11.76 -1.35
N GLU A 27 -16.57 12.00 -0.42
CA GLU A 27 -16.61 11.28 0.86
C GLU A 27 -16.85 9.79 0.68
N GLU A 28 -17.76 9.41 -0.21
CA GLU A 28 -18.01 8.00 -0.56
C GLU A 28 -16.79 7.34 -1.20
N ALA A 29 -16.14 8.01 -2.15
CA ALA A 29 -14.91 7.51 -2.77
C ALA A 29 -13.76 7.36 -1.76
N LEU A 30 -13.66 8.27 -0.79
CA LEU A 30 -12.72 8.15 0.33
C LEU A 30 -13.09 7.01 1.28
N ALA A 31 -14.37 6.82 1.59
CA ALA A 31 -14.81 5.70 2.42
C ALA A 31 -14.49 4.35 1.78
N LEU A 32 -14.68 4.22 0.46
CA LEU A 32 -14.32 3.03 -0.30
C LEU A 32 -12.80 2.80 -0.35
N SER A 33 -11.98 3.86 -0.44
CA SER A 33 -10.53 3.70 -0.38
C SER A 33 -10.05 3.27 1.02
N ARG A 34 -10.67 3.80 2.09
CA ARG A 34 -10.42 3.37 3.48
C ARG A 34 -10.72 1.89 3.69
N GLN A 35 -11.80 1.37 3.12
CA GLN A 35 -12.18 -0.04 3.25
C GLN A 35 -11.20 -0.99 2.55
N ARG A 36 -10.43 -0.53 1.56
CA ARG A 36 -9.42 -1.34 0.86
C ARG A 36 -8.09 -1.48 1.62
N GLY A 37 -8.01 -1.00 2.87
CA GLY A 37 -6.95 -1.36 3.81
C GLY A 37 -5.58 -0.71 3.60
N ALA A 38 -5.36 -0.01 2.47
CA ALA A 38 -4.14 0.72 2.19
C ALA A 38 -4.44 2.21 1.98
N PHE A 39 -4.12 3.06 2.96
CA PHE A 39 -4.18 4.51 2.79
C PHE A 39 -3.03 4.99 1.90
N PRO A 40 -3.29 5.55 0.70
CA PRO A 40 -2.22 6.13 -0.10
C PRO A 40 -1.63 7.34 0.64
N GLY A 41 -0.31 7.32 0.85
CA GLY A 41 0.42 8.42 1.50
C GLY A 41 0.65 8.29 3.01
N VAL A 42 0.12 7.25 3.66
CA VAL A 42 0.38 6.98 5.09
C VAL A 42 1.28 5.76 5.23
N GLU A 43 2.30 5.88 6.08
CA GLU A 43 3.16 4.74 6.43
C GLU A 43 2.33 3.69 7.16
N GLN A 44 2.39 2.46 6.65
CA GLN A 44 1.65 1.32 7.18
C GLN A 44 2.61 0.18 7.46
N VAL A 45 2.22 -0.63 8.43
CA VAL A 45 2.96 -1.83 8.84
C VAL A 45 2.04 -3.02 8.68
N PHE A 46 2.48 -4.02 7.94
CA PHE A 46 1.77 -5.28 7.75
C PHE A 46 2.67 -6.43 8.17
N THR A 47 2.07 -7.50 8.69
CA THR A 47 2.81 -8.74 9.00
C THR A 47 2.28 -9.84 8.11
N GLY A 48 3.20 -10.69 7.64
CA GLY A 48 2.90 -11.79 6.75
C GLY A 48 3.75 -13.01 7.06
N GLN A 49 3.37 -14.12 6.45
CA GLN A 49 4.13 -15.35 6.47
C GLN A 49 4.14 -15.95 5.05
N GLY A 50 5.20 -16.66 4.71
CA GLY A 50 5.32 -17.21 3.37
C GLY A 50 6.54 -18.11 3.20
N VAL A 51 6.59 -18.79 2.06
CA VAL A 51 7.69 -19.68 1.67
C VAL A 51 8.58 -18.99 0.66
N VAL A 52 9.87 -18.99 0.90
CA VAL A 52 10.87 -18.40 0.00
C VAL A 52 10.99 -19.26 -1.26
N ARG A 53 10.77 -18.64 -2.42
CA ARG A 53 10.86 -19.29 -3.74
C ARG A 53 12.12 -18.91 -4.50
N GLY A 54 12.73 -17.77 -4.19
CA GLY A 54 13.95 -17.31 -4.84
C GLY A 54 14.57 -16.12 -4.11
N LEU A 55 15.86 -15.89 -4.37
CA LEU A 55 16.64 -14.80 -3.79
C LEU A 55 17.38 -14.11 -4.93
N LEU A 56 17.30 -12.78 -5.00
CA LEU A 56 18.04 -11.94 -5.95
C LEU A 56 18.94 -10.99 -5.12
N PRO A 57 20.14 -11.45 -4.70
CA PRO A 57 21.05 -10.69 -3.86
C PRO A 57 21.49 -9.36 -4.48
N GLU A 58 21.69 -9.33 -5.80
CA GLU A 58 22.08 -8.12 -6.52
C GLU A 58 21.03 -6.99 -6.46
N LEU A 59 19.77 -7.32 -6.17
CA LEU A 59 18.67 -6.34 -6.04
C LEU A 59 18.15 -6.20 -4.60
N ASN A 60 18.69 -6.96 -3.64
CA ASN A 60 18.13 -7.14 -2.30
C ASN A 60 16.63 -7.52 -2.33
N VAL A 61 16.27 -8.43 -3.23
CA VAL A 61 14.88 -8.88 -3.40
C VAL A 61 14.76 -10.35 -3.02
N VAL A 62 13.74 -10.67 -2.22
CA VAL A 62 13.29 -12.04 -1.97
C VAL A 62 12.01 -12.31 -2.73
N ILE A 63 11.95 -13.40 -3.48
CA ILE A 63 10.72 -13.90 -4.09
C ILE A 63 10.12 -14.91 -3.12
N LEU A 64 8.90 -14.65 -2.64
CA LEU A 64 8.21 -15.53 -1.71
C LEU A 64 6.75 -15.72 -2.12
N THR A 65 6.24 -16.92 -1.83
CA THR A 65 4.80 -17.21 -1.84
C THR A 65 4.28 -16.87 -0.44
N HIS A 66 3.58 -15.75 -0.28
CA HIS A 66 2.99 -15.39 1.00
C HIS A 66 1.54 -15.87 1.11
N ASP A 67 1.10 -16.05 2.35
CA ASP A 67 -0.31 -16.21 2.70
C ASP A 67 -1.05 -14.87 2.60
N ASP A 68 -2.35 -14.86 2.89
CA ASP A 68 -3.13 -13.62 2.94
C ASP A 68 -2.51 -12.62 3.93
N ILE A 69 -2.15 -11.42 3.44
CA ILE A 69 -1.65 -10.33 4.26
C ILE A 69 -2.85 -9.44 4.56
N ALA A 70 -3.42 -9.62 5.75
CA ALA A 70 -4.64 -8.95 6.19
C ALA A 70 -4.57 -7.43 5.95
N GLY A 71 -5.53 -6.91 5.19
CA GLY A 71 -5.64 -5.49 4.87
C GLY A 71 -4.68 -4.97 3.81
N PHE A 72 -3.82 -5.80 3.23
CA PHE A 72 -2.90 -5.40 2.16
C PHE A 72 -3.17 -6.15 0.86
N MET A 73 -3.06 -7.49 0.84
CA MET A 73 -3.21 -8.27 -0.38
C MET A 73 -3.39 -9.78 -0.13
N PRO A 74 -4.11 -10.48 -1.03
CA PRO A 74 -4.34 -11.92 -0.95
C PRO A 74 -3.07 -12.72 -1.22
N SER A 75 -3.08 -14.01 -0.87
CA SER A 75 -1.96 -14.93 -1.13
C SER A 75 -1.53 -14.93 -2.59
N MET A 76 -0.25 -14.67 -2.83
CA MET A 76 0.37 -14.71 -4.16
C MET A 76 1.89 -14.93 -4.06
N THR A 77 2.54 -15.17 -5.21
CA THR A 77 4.00 -15.26 -5.29
C THR A 77 4.55 -14.00 -5.93
N MET A 78 5.38 -13.27 -5.20
CA MET A 78 5.96 -12.01 -5.69
C MET A 78 7.29 -11.67 -5.00
N GLY A 79 8.00 -10.71 -5.56
CA GLY A 79 9.25 -10.17 -5.03
C GLY A 79 9.01 -9.03 -4.04
N PHE A 80 9.73 -9.05 -2.92
CA PHE A 80 9.78 -7.96 -1.94
C PHE A 80 11.20 -7.48 -1.75
N GLN A 81 11.36 -6.16 -1.65
CA GLN A 81 12.64 -5.56 -1.32
C GLN A 81 12.90 -5.67 0.19
N ILE A 82 14.11 -6.06 0.56
CA ILE A 82 14.55 -6.18 1.94
C ILE A 82 15.39 -4.96 2.31
N GLN A 83 15.11 -4.38 3.48
CA GLN A 83 15.84 -3.22 3.99
C GLN A 83 17.28 -3.57 4.38
N ASP A 84 17.48 -4.70 5.06
CA ASP A 84 18.79 -5.19 5.50
C ASP A 84 19.23 -6.42 4.68
N PRO A 85 20.30 -6.31 3.85
CA PRO A 85 20.84 -7.43 3.09
C PRO A 85 21.24 -8.64 3.94
N GLN A 86 21.57 -8.46 5.23
CA GLN A 86 21.91 -9.58 6.11
C GLN A 86 20.72 -10.51 6.35
N LEU A 87 19.49 -9.98 6.37
CA LEU A 87 18.27 -10.78 6.46
C LEU A 87 18.10 -11.68 5.23
N LEU A 88 18.45 -11.18 4.05
CA LEU A 88 18.44 -11.97 2.81
C LEU A 88 19.47 -13.10 2.87
N ALA A 89 20.69 -12.80 3.33
CA ALA A 89 21.77 -13.78 3.44
C ALA A 89 21.49 -14.89 4.47
N ALA A 90 20.70 -14.60 5.50
CA ALA A 90 20.27 -15.56 6.52
C ALA A 90 19.13 -16.48 6.06
N THR A 91 18.58 -16.26 4.86
CA THR A 91 17.37 -16.94 4.37
C THR A 91 17.70 -17.86 3.19
N GLY A 92 17.13 -19.07 3.19
CA GLY A 92 17.27 -20.05 2.13
C GLY A 92 15.99 -20.23 1.31
N ILE A 93 16.14 -20.76 0.08
CA ILE A 93 14.99 -21.21 -0.72
C ILE A 93 14.32 -22.40 -0.01
N GLY A 94 12.98 -22.37 0.08
CA GLY A 94 12.17 -23.36 0.80
C GLY A 94 11.92 -23.04 2.27
N ASP A 95 12.55 -21.98 2.80
CA ASP A 95 12.32 -21.57 4.18
C ASP A 95 10.92 -20.96 4.34
N LEU A 96 10.22 -21.38 5.40
CA LEU A 96 9.02 -20.71 5.87
C LEU A 96 9.47 -19.51 6.71
N VAL A 97 9.12 -18.30 6.29
CA VAL A 97 9.51 -17.06 6.94
C VAL A 97 8.29 -16.28 7.43
N ARG A 98 8.42 -15.66 8.61
CA ARG A 98 7.53 -14.58 9.07
C ARG A 98 8.22 -13.26 8.82
N PHE A 99 7.52 -12.29 8.24
CA PHE A 99 8.10 -11.01 7.85
C PHE A 99 7.18 -9.83 8.18
N THR A 100 7.81 -8.66 8.34
CA THR A 100 7.14 -7.38 8.57
C THR A 100 7.40 -6.46 7.38
N LEU A 101 6.34 -6.01 6.72
CA LEU A 101 6.37 -4.99 5.68
C LEU A 101 6.12 -3.62 6.31
N ARG A 102 6.93 -2.63 5.94
CA ARG A 102 6.75 -1.23 6.32
C ARG A 102 6.91 -0.34 5.11
N GLY A 103 6.09 0.69 5.01
CA GLY A 103 6.23 1.72 3.98
C GLY A 103 4.91 2.34 3.58
N ILE A 104 4.91 3.03 2.43
CA ILE A 104 3.72 3.65 1.87
C ILE A 104 3.32 2.86 0.63
N PRO A 105 2.17 2.16 0.63
CA PRO A 105 1.72 1.38 -0.51
C PRO A 105 1.74 2.20 -1.82
N PRO A 106 2.23 1.62 -2.94
CA PRO A 106 2.70 0.23 -3.10
C PRO A 106 4.17 0.00 -2.70
N ARG A 107 4.92 1.04 -2.30
CA ARG A 107 6.33 0.95 -1.92
C ARG A 107 6.48 0.46 -0.47
N MET A 108 6.51 -0.86 -0.31
CA MET A 108 6.71 -1.54 0.97
C MET A 108 8.05 -2.28 0.95
N THR A 109 8.76 -2.27 2.07
CA THR A 109 10.00 -3.04 2.25
C THR A 109 9.90 -3.96 3.46
N ILE A 110 10.55 -5.11 3.39
CA ILE A 110 10.70 -6.01 4.53
C ILE A 110 11.72 -5.40 5.49
N THR A 111 11.30 -5.09 6.70
CA THR A 111 12.16 -4.52 7.76
C THR A 111 12.62 -5.56 8.75
N GLU A 112 11.83 -6.62 8.92
CA GLU A 112 12.10 -7.72 9.83
C GLU A 112 11.70 -9.02 9.14
N MET A 113 12.53 -10.06 9.30
CA MET A 113 12.25 -11.39 8.78
C MET A 113 12.84 -12.44 9.70
N THR A 114 12.09 -13.50 9.97
CA THR A 114 12.52 -14.62 10.84
C THR A 114 12.08 -15.95 10.24
N THR A 115 13.06 -16.83 10.04
CA THR A 115 12.83 -18.20 9.57
C THR A 115 12.19 -19.05 10.66
N GLN A 116 11.08 -19.71 10.32
CA GLN A 116 10.28 -20.59 11.18
C GLN A 116 10.61 -22.08 10.96
N GLY A 117 11.45 -22.40 9.96
CA GLY A 117 11.82 -23.76 9.58
C GLY A 117 11.78 -23.94 8.06
N LYS A 118 11.85 -25.19 7.61
CA LYS A 118 11.72 -25.57 6.19
C LYS A 118 10.39 -26.27 5.95
N MET A 119 9.77 -25.95 4.82
CA MET A 119 8.59 -26.67 4.30
C MET A 119 8.96 -27.69 3.24
#